data_AF-A0A382HSM2-F1
#
_entry.id   AF-A0A382HSM2-F1
#
_cell.length_a   1.000
_cell.length_b   1.000
_cell.length_c   1.000
_cell.angle_alpha   90.00
_cell.angle_beta   90.00
_cell.angle_gamma   90.00
#
_symmetry.space_group_name_H-M   'P 1'
#
loop_
_entity.id
_entity.type
_entity.pdbx_description
1 polymer ?
#
loop_
_entity_poly.entity_id
_entity_poly.type
_entity_poly.pdbx_seq_one_letter_code
_entity_poly.pdbx_strand_id
1 'polypeptide(L)'
;MQKMIDEGVQVDSVVTDPPYELGFMGKSWDSTGIAFQKETWELAFQLLKPGGHLLAFAGSRTYHRIAVAIEDAGFEIRDQIMWLYGSGFPKSLNIGKAIDKRRSSNNVIRPWLKSLGSREELAKVAKVSPRQIDHYIGENTPCPQTLTYERFILICDYYKSYPEWSDDMFPKVGKKIGEKIHGRSGGEDFGKIVGSKSTTKTEDITESATDEAKQWEGWGTALKPAHEPVVMARKPVEGTVAENVLKHGTGGINIDECRIPLEGEPPPSGSAKRVYKSNQYTEDKTYGDNKTTPESGRFPANVMHDGSEVVVKEFPYNKSTRHMSYKRSGGDFIDGIPNQEENSWFVSEEGSAARFFYCPKVSKSERNRGLDDF
;
A
#
# COMPACT_ATOMS: atom_id res chain seq x y z
N MET A 1 -10.98 -13.10 19.48
CA MET A 1 -10.37 -14.45 19.47
C MET A 1 -10.48 -15.12 20.83
N GLN A 2 -9.90 -14.61 21.92
CA GLN A 2 -9.98 -15.24 23.25
C GLN A 2 -11.40 -15.67 23.66
N LYS A 3 -12.38 -14.76 23.59
CA LYS A 3 -13.79 -15.07 23.88
C LYS A 3 -14.31 -16.29 23.10
N MET A 4 -13.99 -16.40 21.80
CA MET A 4 -14.42 -17.53 20.97
C MET A 4 -13.73 -18.84 21.40
N ILE A 5 -12.46 -18.76 21.79
CA ILE A 5 -11.70 -19.90 22.33
C ILE A 5 -12.33 -20.37 23.64
N ASP A 6 -12.67 -19.44 24.54
CA ASP A 6 -13.31 -19.74 25.82
C ASP A 6 -14.70 -20.38 25.63
N GLU A 7 -15.40 -20.02 24.56
CA GLU A 7 -16.67 -20.61 24.13
C GLU A 7 -16.50 -21.96 23.40
N GLY A 8 -15.26 -22.44 23.20
CA GLY A 8 -14.96 -23.70 22.53
C GLY A 8 -15.12 -23.67 21.01
N VAL A 9 -15.18 -22.48 20.41
CA VAL A 9 -15.34 -22.31 18.96
C VAL A 9 -14.05 -22.66 18.23
N GLN A 10 -14.19 -23.28 17.06
CA GLN A 10 -13.12 -23.57 16.11
C GLN A 10 -13.51 -23.04 14.73
N VAL A 11 -12.57 -22.43 14.01
CA VAL A 11 -12.81 -21.85 12.67
C VAL A 11 -11.93 -22.51 11.61
N ASP A 12 -12.39 -22.49 10.36
CA ASP A 12 -11.68 -23.10 9.22
C ASP A 12 -10.60 -22.17 8.64
N SER A 13 -10.81 -20.86 8.75
CA SER A 13 -9.88 -19.84 8.28
C SER A 13 -9.97 -18.55 9.09
N VAL A 14 -8.88 -17.78 9.09
CA VAL A 14 -8.81 -16.43 9.65
C VAL A 14 -8.31 -15.49 8.54
N VAL A 15 -9.05 -14.42 8.28
CA VAL A 15 -8.62 -13.34 7.37
C VAL A 15 -8.68 -12.05 8.16
N THR A 16 -7.57 -11.32 8.24
CA THR A 16 -7.46 -10.14 9.11
C THR A 16 -6.58 -9.05 8.50
N ASP A 17 -7.01 -7.81 8.71
CA ASP A 17 -6.24 -6.59 8.48
C ASP A 17 -5.83 -6.02 9.85
N PRO A 18 -4.74 -6.51 10.44
CA PRO A 18 -4.29 -6.06 11.76
C PRO A 18 -3.72 -4.64 11.67
N PRO A 19 -3.61 -3.91 12.79
CA PRO A 19 -2.89 -2.63 12.80
C PRO A 19 -1.47 -2.79 12.24
N TYR A 20 -1.07 -1.88 11.33
CA TYR A 20 0.26 -1.92 10.68
C TYR A 20 1.36 -1.32 11.53
N GLU A 21 0.97 -0.73 12.67
CA GLU A 21 1.84 -0.11 13.66
C GLU A 21 2.60 1.09 13.07
N LEU A 22 1.90 1.86 12.22
CA LEU A 22 2.44 3.03 11.52
C LEU A 22 2.09 4.35 12.22
N GLY A 23 1.33 4.29 13.33
CA GLY A 23 0.79 5.45 14.01
C GLY A 23 -0.18 6.22 13.12
N PHE A 24 -1.04 5.52 12.36
CA PHE A 24 -1.94 6.11 11.39
C PHE A 24 -2.72 7.29 11.97
N MET A 25 -2.47 8.49 11.42
CA MET A 25 -3.07 9.77 11.86
C MET A 25 -2.90 10.07 13.37
N GLY A 26 -1.85 9.54 14.00
CA GLY A 26 -1.60 9.70 15.44
C GLY A 26 -2.62 8.97 16.31
N LYS A 27 -3.35 7.99 15.76
CA LYS A 27 -4.31 7.18 16.50
C LYS A 27 -3.59 6.05 17.24
N SER A 28 -3.94 5.87 18.51
CA SER A 28 -3.29 4.91 19.40
C SER A 28 -3.51 3.45 19.01
N TRP A 29 -4.61 3.13 18.32
CA TRP A 29 -4.92 1.75 17.92
C TRP A 29 -3.90 1.20 16.90
N ASP A 30 -3.26 2.07 16.11
CA ASP A 30 -2.23 1.71 15.11
C ASP A 30 -0.80 1.94 15.63
N SER A 31 -0.61 1.85 16.95
CA SER A 31 0.70 2.07 17.59
C SER A 31 0.84 1.29 18.90
N THR A 32 0.19 0.14 18.99
CA THR A 32 0.19 -0.72 20.19
C THR A 32 1.26 -1.81 20.14
N GLY A 33 1.75 -2.14 18.94
CA GLY A 33 2.62 -3.29 18.69
C GLY A 33 1.90 -4.63 18.73
N ILE A 34 0.56 -4.66 18.75
CA ILE A 34 -0.22 -5.90 18.91
C ILE A 34 0.01 -6.87 17.75
N ALA A 35 0.18 -6.35 16.52
CA ALA A 35 0.42 -7.19 15.36
C ALA A 35 1.82 -7.85 15.37
N PHE A 36 2.75 -7.31 16.16
CA PHE A 36 4.13 -7.82 16.27
C PHE A 36 4.32 -8.77 17.47
N GLN A 37 3.27 -8.98 18.25
CA GLN A 37 3.30 -9.88 19.40
C GLN A 37 2.89 -11.28 18.97
N LYS A 38 3.72 -12.27 19.33
CA LYS A 38 3.46 -13.69 19.09
C LYS A 38 2.12 -14.11 19.70
N GLU A 39 1.81 -13.60 20.89
CA GLU A 39 0.63 -13.93 21.68
C GLU A 39 -0.66 -13.63 20.92
N THR A 40 -0.67 -12.57 20.09
CA THR A 40 -1.80 -12.25 19.21
C THR A 40 -2.07 -13.38 18.22
N TRP A 41 -1.02 -13.94 17.64
CA TRP A 41 -1.10 -14.99 16.63
C TRP A 41 -1.31 -16.38 17.25
N GLU A 42 -0.85 -16.60 18.49
CA GLU A 42 -1.19 -17.81 19.25
C GLU A 42 -2.70 -17.95 19.46
N LEU A 43 -3.41 -16.83 19.64
CA LEU A 43 -4.88 -16.86 19.70
C LEU A 43 -5.49 -17.31 18.36
N ALA A 44 -4.98 -16.81 17.23
CA ALA A 44 -5.43 -17.26 15.91
C ALA A 44 -5.10 -18.75 15.71
N PHE A 45 -3.92 -19.18 16.17
CA PHE A 45 -3.47 -20.57 16.11
C PHE A 45 -4.39 -21.50 16.90
N GLN A 46 -4.77 -21.12 18.11
CA GLN A 46 -5.67 -21.91 18.96
C GLN A 46 -7.08 -21.99 18.36
N LEU A 47 -7.59 -20.90 17.79
CA LEU A 47 -8.91 -20.82 17.20
C LEU A 47 -9.05 -21.64 15.90
N LEU A 48 -7.96 -21.78 15.13
CA LEU A 48 -7.97 -22.52 13.87
C LEU A 48 -7.97 -24.04 14.07
N LYS A 49 -8.77 -24.73 13.26
CA LYS A 49 -8.66 -26.18 13.11
C LYS A 49 -7.30 -26.56 12.52
N PRO A 50 -6.76 -27.76 12.80
CA PRO A 50 -5.56 -28.27 12.13
C PRO A 50 -5.64 -28.13 10.60
N GLY A 51 -4.60 -27.62 9.94
CA GLY A 51 -4.64 -27.31 8.50
C GLY A 51 -5.42 -26.04 8.11
N GLY A 52 -6.03 -25.32 9.05
CA GLY A 52 -6.73 -24.06 8.79
C GLY A 52 -5.77 -22.96 8.31
N HIS A 53 -6.24 -22.09 7.41
CA HIS A 53 -5.42 -21.05 6.79
C HIS A 53 -5.62 -19.68 7.46
N LEU A 54 -4.54 -18.93 7.52
CA LEU A 54 -4.47 -17.54 7.97
C LEU A 54 -4.03 -16.65 6.80
N LEU A 55 -4.79 -15.58 6.55
CA LEU A 55 -4.38 -14.45 5.72
C LEU A 55 -4.30 -13.19 6.59
N ALA A 56 -3.11 -12.63 6.72
CA ALA A 56 -2.88 -11.41 7.49
C ALA A 56 -2.29 -10.32 6.60
N PHE A 57 -3.02 -9.23 6.40
CA PHE A 57 -2.52 -8.08 5.66
C PHE A 57 -1.44 -7.35 6.47
N ALA A 58 -0.53 -6.65 5.80
CA ALA A 58 0.57 -5.96 6.46
C ALA A 58 1.06 -4.74 5.68
N GLY A 59 1.70 -3.82 6.40
CA GLY A 59 2.44 -2.73 5.79
C GLY A 59 3.72 -3.22 5.09
N SER A 60 4.03 -2.66 3.91
CA SER A 60 5.24 -3.00 3.14
C SER A 60 6.56 -2.91 3.92
N ARG A 61 6.63 -2.03 4.93
CA ARG A 61 7.82 -1.87 5.79
C ARG A 61 7.85 -2.76 7.01
N THR A 62 6.68 -3.22 7.47
CA THR A 62 6.53 -3.91 8.76
C THR A 62 6.11 -5.38 8.61
N TYR A 63 5.82 -5.83 7.38
CA TYR A 63 5.48 -7.20 7.02
C TYR A 63 6.35 -8.26 7.70
N HIS A 64 7.68 -8.08 7.63
CA HIS A 64 8.63 -9.04 8.19
C HIS A 64 8.40 -9.32 9.68
N ARG A 65 7.96 -8.31 10.46
CA ARG A 65 7.67 -8.48 11.89
C ARG A 65 6.42 -9.31 12.12
N ILE A 66 5.39 -9.10 11.31
CA ILE A 66 4.14 -9.86 11.38
C ILE A 66 4.40 -11.31 10.94
N ALA A 67 5.13 -11.52 9.85
CA ALA A 67 5.48 -12.86 9.37
C ALA A 67 6.26 -13.66 10.42
N VAL A 68 7.27 -13.05 11.07
CA VAL A 68 8.03 -13.68 12.15
C VAL A 68 7.13 -14.00 13.35
N ALA A 69 6.28 -13.05 13.78
CA ALA A 69 5.39 -13.30 14.92
C ALA A 69 4.37 -14.43 14.65
N ILE A 70 3.90 -14.56 13.41
CA ILE A 70 3.04 -15.67 12.95
C ILE A 70 3.80 -16.99 12.95
N GLU A 71 5.02 -17.01 12.41
CA GLU A 71 5.88 -18.20 12.39
C GLU A 71 6.20 -18.66 13.82
N ASP A 72 6.60 -17.75 14.70
CA ASP A 72 6.90 -18.02 16.12
C ASP A 72 5.69 -18.57 16.88
N ALA A 73 4.47 -18.19 16.49
CA ALA A 73 3.23 -18.74 17.05
C ALA A 73 2.94 -20.19 16.63
N GLY A 74 3.74 -20.76 15.71
CA GLY A 74 3.69 -22.16 15.29
C GLY A 74 3.05 -22.41 13.93
N PHE A 75 2.74 -21.35 13.17
CA PHE A 75 2.21 -21.50 11.81
C PHE A 75 3.29 -21.88 10.80
N GLU A 76 2.89 -22.60 9.75
CA GLU A 76 3.69 -22.78 8.54
C GLU A 76 3.42 -21.62 7.57
N ILE A 77 4.44 -20.82 7.27
CA ILE A 77 4.33 -19.83 6.19
C ILE A 77 4.23 -20.58 4.85
N ARG A 78 3.13 -20.37 4.13
CA ARG A 78 2.83 -21.05 2.86
C ARG A 78 3.23 -20.21 1.67
N ASP A 79 2.92 -18.93 1.72
CA ASP A 79 3.19 -17.99 0.63
C ASP A 79 3.13 -16.54 1.14
N GLN A 80 3.53 -15.60 0.27
CA GLN A 80 3.29 -14.18 0.41
C GLN A 80 2.45 -13.71 -0.77
N ILE A 81 1.25 -13.21 -0.51
CA ILE A 81 0.42 -12.62 -1.56
C ILE A 81 0.77 -11.13 -1.68
N MET A 82 1.01 -10.63 -2.88
CA MET A 82 1.26 -9.20 -3.13
C MET A 82 0.07 -8.55 -3.81
N TRP A 83 -0.49 -7.51 -3.19
CA TRP A 83 -1.44 -6.61 -3.85
C TRP A 83 -0.72 -5.39 -4.41
N LEU A 84 -0.71 -5.23 -5.72
CA LEU A 84 -0.13 -4.09 -6.43
C LEU A 84 -1.20 -3.01 -6.69
N TYR A 85 -0.89 -1.76 -6.41
CA TYR A 85 -1.81 -0.64 -6.64
C TYR A 85 -1.08 0.64 -7.07
N GLY A 86 -1.73 1.43 -7.92
CA GLY A 86 -1.17 2.69 -8.43
C GLY A 86 -1.45 3.89 -7.53
N SER A 87 -2.57 3.83 -6.79
CA SER A 87 -3.05 4.95 -5.96
C SER A 87 -2.41 4.96 -4.56
N GLY A 88 -2.07 6.14 -4.05
CA GLY A 88 -1.45 6.29 -2.72
C GLY A 88 -0.73 7.62 -2.57
N PHE A 89 -0.79 8.24 -1.39
CA PHE A 89 -0.09 9.49 -1.12
C PHE A 89 1.39 9.24 -0.81
N PRO A 90 2.32 10.06 -1.35
CA PRO A 90 3.71 10.04 -0.91
C PRO A 90 3.78 10.28 0.61
N LYS A 91 4.27 9.28 1.35
CA LYS A 91 4.44 9.33 2.81
C LYS A 91 5.91 9.61 3.17
N SER A 92 6.53 10.53 2.46
CA SER A 92 7.92 10.91 2.65
C SER A 92 8.02 12.33 3.19
N LEU A 93 8.93 12.56 4.12
CA LEU A 93 9.25 13.91 4.61
C LEU A 93 10.08 14.62 3.54
N ASN A 94 9.60 15.74 2.98
CA ASN A 94 10.44 16.60 2.12
C ASN A 94 11.48 17.30 3.02
N ILE A 95 12.76 17.03 2.75
CA ILE A 95 13.88 17.47 3.60
C ILE A 95 14.09 18.98 3.48
N GLY A 96 14.08 19.55 2.27
CA GLY A 96 14.20 20.99 2.06
C GLY A 96 13.16 21.78 2.87
N LYS A 97 11.89 21.36 2.81
CA LYS A 97 10.81 21.95 3.62
C LYS A 97 10.98 21.73 5.12
N ALA A 98 11.58 20.63 5.54
CA ALA A 98 11.86 20.38 6.95
C ALA A 98 12.99 21.27 7.48
N ILE A 99 14.01 21.53 6.66
CA ILE A 99 15.10 22.47 6.94
C ILE A 99 14.56 23.90 7.06
N ASP A 100 13.76 24.34 6.08
CA ASP A 100 13.07 25.64 6.14
C ASP A 100 12.01 25.71 7.24
N LYS A 101 11.63 24.60 7.88
CA LYS A 101 10.71 24.57 9.03
C LYS A 101 11.44 24.39 10.35
N ARG A 102 12.78 24.33 10.36
CA ARG A 102 13.56 24.19 11.58
C ARG A 102 13.24 25.37 12.48
N ARG A 103 12.68 25.08 13.64
CA ARG A 103 12.37 26.10 14.65
C ARG A 103 13.51 26.12 15.66
N SER A 104 14.04 27.30 15.96
CA SER A 104 14.62 27.56 17.27
C SER A 104 13.55 27.35 18.36
N SER A 105 13.95 26.81 19.51
CA SER A 105 13.02 26.55 20.61
C SER A 105 12.43 27.86 21.16
N ASN A 106 11.18 27.86 21.67
CA ASN A 106 10.55 29.01 22.35
C ASN A 106 11.38 29.55 23.54
N ASN A 107 12.45 28.85 23.93
CA ASN A 107 13.32 29.20 25.03
C ASN A 107 14.17 30.46 24.77
N VAL A 108 14.33 30.91 23.51
CA VAL A 108 15.04 32.16 23.18
C VAL A 108 14.11 33.37 23.01
N ILE A 109 12.90 33.17 22.47
CA ILE A 109 11.89 34.26 22.34
C ILE A 109 11.44 34.76 23.69
N ARG A 110 11.17 33.84 24.62
CA ARG A 110 10.58 34.20 25.92
C ARG A 110 11.47 35.16 26.71
N PRO A 111 12.76 34.85 26.98
CA PRO A 111 13.67 35.78 27.64
C PRO A 111 13.82 37.09 26.89
N TRP A 112 13.91 37.04 25.55
CA TRP A 112 14.08 38.24 24.74
C TRP A 112 12.86 39.17 24.82
N LEU A 113 11.63 38.67 24.61
CA LEU A 113 10.42 39.48 24.74
C LEU A 113 10.27 40.06 26.15
N LYS A 114 10.59 39.28 27.20
CA LYS A 114 10.59 39.77 28.59
C LYS A 114 11.62 40.88 28.83
N SER A 115 12.69 40.95 28.03
CA SER A 115 13.74 41.98 28.16
C SER A 115 13.41 43.31 27.48
N LEU A 116 12.46 43.34 26.53
CA LEU A 116 12.18 44.54 25.73
C LEU A 116 11.27 45.56 26.43
N GLY A 117 10.16 45.10 27.01
CA GLY A 117 9.15 46.01 27.54
C GLY A 117 7.97 45.30 28.20
N SER A 118 6.99 46.09 28.65
CA SER A 118 5.82 45.56 29.35
C SER A 118 4.91 44.75 28.42
N ARG A 119 4.08 43.86 29.00
CA ARG A 119 3.10 43.06 28.26
C ARG A 119 2.16 43.95 27.45
N GLU A 120 1.68 45.03 28.05
CA GLU A 120 0.75 45.99 27.46
C GLU A 120 1.37 46.75 26.28
N GLU A 121 2.66 47.04 26.36
CA GLU A 121 3.41 47.72 25.29
C GLU A 121 3.70 46.77 24.13
N LEU A 122 4.19 45.55 24.41
CA LEU A 122 4.38 44.51 23.40
C LEU A 122 3.08 44.19 22.65
N ALA A 123 1.95 44.17 23.35
CA ALA A 123 0.64 43.95 22.75
C ALA A 123 0.28 45.05 21.74
N LYS A 124 0.51 46.32 22.09
CA LYS A 124 0.28 47.46 21.20
C LYS A 124 1.17 47.39 19.96
N VAL A 125 2.46 47.13 20.15
CA VAL A 125 3.45 47.05 19.06
C VAL A 125 3.15 45.91 18.10
N ALA A 126 2.88 44.71 18.62
CA ALA A 126 2.56 43.53 17.81
C ALA A 126 1.13 43.52 17.25
N LYS A 127 0.32 44.54 17.56
CA LYS A 127 -1.08 44.69 17.14
C LYS A 127 -1.95 43.49 17.55
N VAL A 128 -1.80 43.06 18.79
CA VAL A 128 -2.53 41.92 19.38
C VAL A 128 -3.12 42.27 20.73
N SER A 129 -4.02 41.43 21.23
CA SER A 129 -4.48 41.56 22.62
C SER A 129 -3.36 41.22 23.61
N PRO A 130 -3.30 41.85 24.80
CA PRO A 130 -2.34 41.49 25.85
C PRO A 130 -2.39 40.00 26.23
N ARG A 131 -3.56 39.38 26.15
CA ARG A 131 -3.73 37.93 26.36
C ARG A 131 -2.98 37.09 25.33
N GLN A 132 -2.87 37.53 24.09
CA GLN A 132 -2.08 36.83 23.06
C GLN A 132 -0.58 36.92 23.33
N ILE A 133 -0.10 37.99 23.97
CA ILE A 133 1.30 38.09 24.40
C ILE A 133 1.62 37.04 25.47
N ASP A 134 0.68 36.68 26.34
CA ASP A 134 0.87 35.61 27.35
C ASP A 134 1.15 34.24 26.70
N HIS A 135 0.72 34.03 25.45
CA HIS A 135 1.11 32.83 24.68
C HIS A 135 2.59 32.85 24.24
N TYR A 136 3.17 34.03 24.12
CA TYR A 136 4.57 34.24 23.74
C TYR A 136 5.49 34.25 24.96
N ILE A 137 5.08 34.83 26.09
CA ILE A 137 5.92 35.04 27.29
C ILE A 137 5.58 34.13 28.48
N GLY A 138 4.41 33.48 28.50
CA GLY A 138 3.90 32.72 29.65
C GLY A 138 4.52 31.32 29.79
N GLU A 139 4.70 30.87 31.04
CA GLU A 139 5.32 29.59 31.38
C GLU A 139 4.34 28.40 31.29
N ASN A 140 3.06 28.59 31.67
CA ASN A 140 2.03 27.54 31.72
C ASN A 140 0.81 27.85 30.83
N THR A 141 1.06 28.18 29.56
CA THR A 141 -0.03 28.45 28.61
C THR A 141 -0.54 27.13 28.01
N PRO A 142 -1.82 26.75 28.18
CA PRO A 142 -2.35 25.45 27.74
C PRO A 142 -2.27 25.20 26.23
N CYS A 143 -2.14 26.26 25.43
CA CYS A 143 -2.03 26.21 23.97
C CYS A 143 -1.07 27.33 23.49
N PRO A 144 0.25 27.15 23.58
CA PRO A 144 1.20 28.19 23.20
C PRO A 144 1.11 28.47 21.69
N GLN A 145 0.83 29.72 21.32
CA GLN A 145 0.88 30.17 19.93
C GLN A 145 2.30 30.66 19.63
N THR A 146 2.87 30.27 18.49
CA THR A 146 4.16 30.79 18.04
C THR A 146 3.98 32.24 17.57
N LEU A 147 4.90 33.12 17.96
CA LEU A 147 5.01 34.46 17.37
C LEU A 147 5.16 34.31 15.84
N THR A 148 4.52 35.16 15.05
CA THR A 148 4.66 35.13 13.58
C THR A 148 5.79 36.06 13.13
N TYR A 149 6.40 35.81 11.97
CA TYR A 149 7.47 36.68 11.44
C TYR A 149 7.03 38.13 11.28
N GLU A 150 5.82 38.37 10.75
CA GLU A 150 5.28 39.73 10.61
C GLU A 150 5.20 40.47 11.94
N ARG A 151 4.74 39.79 13.00
CA ARG A 151 4.66 40.38 14.35
C ARG A 151 6.04 40.56 14.98
N PHE A 152 6.95 39.62 14.72
CA PHE A 152 8.33 39.72 15.15
C PHE A 152 9.02 40.95 14.56
N ILE A 153 8.86 41.22 13.25
CA ILE A 153 9.41 42.41 12.60
C ILE A 153 8.82 43.70 13.19
N LEU A 154 7.51 43.76 13.45
CA LEU A 154 6.91 44.93 14.12
C LEU A 154 7.55 45.23 15.48
N ILE A 155 7.86 44.18 16.26
CA ILE A 155 8.53 44.32 17.55
C ILE A 155 9.98 44.78 17.35
N CYS A 156 10.72 44.15 16.44
CA CYS A 156 12.12 44.52 16.17
C CYS A 156 12.25 45.96 15.68
N ASP A 157 11.38 46.39 14.77
CA ASP A 157 11.38 47.74 14.20
C ASP A 157 11.09 48.82 15.25
N TYR A 158 10.22 48.52 16.22
CA TYR A 158 9.89 49.44 17.30
C TYR A 158 11.05 49.57 18.30
N TYR A 159 11.58 48.44 18.77
CA TYR A 159 12.64 48.42 19.79
C TYR A 159 14.06 48.54 19.21
N LYS A 160 14.22 48.57 17.88
CA LYS A 160 15.51 48.56 17.17
C LYS A 160 16.43 47.42 17.63
N SER A 161 15.85 46.25 17.90
CA SER A 161 16.55 45.05 18.37
C SER A 161 16.27 43.89 17.43
N TYR A 162 17.33 43.38 16.78
CA TYR A 162 17.27 42.26 15.83
C TYR A 162 18.21 41.17 16.33
N PRO A 163 17.71 40.20 17.11
CA PRO A 163 18.55 39.13 17.63
C PRO A 163 19.12 38.24 16.52
N GLU A 164 20.39 37.86 16.63
CA GLU A 164 21.04 36.99 15.63
C GLU A 164 20.34 35.63 15.46
N TRP A 165 19.71 35.11 16.53
CA TRP A 165 18.93 33.86 16.46
C TRP A 165 17.64 33.98 15.64
N SER A 166 17.22 35.19 15.24
CA SER A 166 15.95 35.40 14.53
C SER A 166 15.91 34.69 13.19
N ASP A 167 17.05 34.61 12.51
CA ASP A 167 17.17 33.97 11.19
C ASP A 167 16.95 32.45 11.28
N ASP A 168 17.38 31.83 12.39
CA ASP A 168 17.14 30.42 12.69
C ASP A 168 15.71 30.13 13.18
N MET A 169 15.02 31.16 13.70
CA MET A 169 13.70 31.01 14.32
C MET A 169 12.55 31.31 13.36
N PHE A 170 12.73 32.32 12.53
CA PHE A 170 11.83 32.70 11.47
C PHE A 170 12.54 32.42 10.15
N PRO A 171 12.62 31.13 9.77
CA PRO A 171 13.28 30.75 8.52
C PRO A 171 12.68 31.56 7.39
N LYS A 172 13.56 32.00 6.48
CA LYS A 172 13.14 32.69 5.27
C LYS A 172 12.04 31.85 4.62
N VAL A 173 10.95 32.48 4.22
CA VAL A 173 9.89 31.81 3.47
C VAL A 173 10.19 32.09 2.00
N GLY A 174 10.35 31.03 1.21
CA GLY A 174 10.59 31.17 -0.21
C GLY A 174 9.41 31.83 -0.90
N LYS A 175 9.61 32.32 -2.12
CA LYS A 175 8.53 32.90 -2.90
C LYS A 175 7.38 31.91 -3.03
N LYS A 176 6.16 32.41 -2.88
CA LYS A 176 4.94 31.66 -3.20
C LYS A 176 4.95 31.33 -4.68
N ILE A 177 4.94 30.04 -4.99
CA ILE A 177 4.92 29.50 -6.35
C ILE A 177 3.56 28.89 -6.70
N GLY A 178 2.67 28.73 -5.72
CA GLY A 178 1.31 28.27 -5.94
C GLY A 178 0.48 28.23 -4.67
N GLU A 179 -0.75 27.75 -4.81
CA GLU A 179 -1.69 27.53 -3.70
C GLU A 179 -2.20 26.10 -3.77
N LYS A 180 -2.25 25.44 -2.62
CA LYS A 180 -2.91 24.16 -2.45
C LYS A 180 -4.20 24.35 -1.67
N ILE A 181 -5.32 24.08 -2.32
CA ILE A 181 -6.62 24.07 -1.67
C ILE A 181 -6.80 22.69 -1.03
N HIS A 182 -6.77 22.61 0.30
CA HIS A 182 -7.18 21.42 1.01
C HIS A 182 -8.70 21.36 1.03
N GLY A 183 -9.28 20.60 0.11
CA GLY A 183 -10.61 20.09 0.29
C GLY A 183 -10.58 19.15 1.49
N ARG A 184 -11.14 19.58 2.63
CA ARG A 184 -11.49 18.61 3.66
C ARG A 184 -12.62 17.76 3.06
N SER A 185 -12.30 16.62 2.45
CA SER A 185 -13.17 15.47 2.59
C SER A 185 -13.16 15.18 4.08
N GLY A 186 -14.10 15.80 4.80
CA GLY A 186 -14.57 15.17 6.01
C GLY A 186 -15.11 13.83 5.56
N GLY A 187 -14.25 12.81 5.62
CA GLY A 187 -14.74 11.47 5.84
C GLY A 187 -15.70 11.52 7.01
N GLU A 188 -16.59 10.55 7.07
CA GLU A 188 -17.56 10.36 8.14
C GLU A 188 -16.83 9.93 9.44
N ASP A 189 -15.82 10.70 9.84
CA ASP A 189 -15.11 10.52 11.10
C ASP A 189 -16.07 10.91 12.22
N PHE A 190 -16.64 9.88 12.84
CA PHE A 190 -17.12 9.78 14.21
C PHE A 190 -17.00 11.07 15.04
N GLY A 191 -18.16 11.63 15.40
CA GLY A 191 -18.28 12.64 16.44
C GLY A 191 -18.40 14.09 15.96
N LYS A 192 -19.23 14.38 14.95
CA LYS A 192 -19.63 15.78 14.70
C LYS A 192 -20.67 16.23 15.71
N ILE A 193 -20.33 17.26 16.48
CA ILE A 193 -21.32 18.13 17.13
C ILE A 193 -22.18 18.75 16.02
N VAL A 194 -23.49 18.62 16.13
CA VAL A 194 -24.47 19.17 15.18
C VAL A 194 -24.18 20.67 14.98
N GLY A 195 -23.82 21.06 13.75
CA GLY A 195 -23.58 22.47 13.36
C GLY A 195 -22.17 22.84 12.86
N SER A 196 -21.19 21.92 12.86
CA SER A 196 -19.84 22.24 12.35
C SER A 196 -19.80 22.35 10.82
N LYS A 197 -19.58 23.56 10.27
CA LYS A 197 -19.33 23.77 8.84
C LYS A 197 -17.87 23.47 8.50
N SER A 198 -17.64 22.59 7.52
CA SER A 198 -16.29 22.37 6.97
C SER A 198 -15.81 23.65 6.29
N THR A 199 -14.69 24.20 6.75
CA THR A 199 -14.05 25.35 6.11
C THR A 199 -12.87 24.84 5.31
N THR A 200 -12.84 25.14 4.01
CA THR A 200 -11.72 24.84 3.12
C THR A 200 -10.48 25.59 3.60
N LYS A 201 -9.33 24.91 3.70
CA LYS A 201 -8.07 25.54 4.09
C LYS A 201 -7.15 25.67 2.87
N THR A 202 -6.85 26.89 2.47
CA THR A 202 -5.81 27.16 1.47
C THR A 202 -4.45 27.20 2.17
N GLU A 203 -3.48 26.48 1.63
CA GLU A 203 -2.08 26.53 2.08
C GLU A 203 -1.20 26.95 0.91
N ASP A 204 -0.28 27.87 1.16
CA ASP A 204 0.66 28.34 0.14
C ASP A 204 1.73 27.28 -0.14
N ILE A 205 2.06 27.09 -1.42
CA ILE A 205 3.22 26.33 -1.85
C ILE A 205 4.35 27.34 -2.08
N THR A 206 5.43 27.19 -1.32
CA THR A 206 6.62 28.04 -1.41
C THR A 206 7.80 27.24 -1.96
N GLU A 207 8.70 27.91 -2.66
CA GLU A 207 10.02 27.36 -2.96
C GLU A 207 10.87 27.25 -1.68
N SER A 208 11.98 26.50 -1.74
CA SER A 208 12.94 26.44 -0.64
C SER A 208 13.71 27.76 -0.53
N ALA A 209 13.82 28.28 0.69
CA ALA A 209 14.24 29.65 0.92
C ALA A 209 15.73 29.81 1.19
N THR A 210 16.32 28.84 1.88
CA THR A 210 17.73 28.81 2.25
C THR A 210 18.55 28.02 1.23
N ASP A 211 19.84 28.31 1.10
CA ASP A 211 20.70 27.59 0.14
C ASP A 211 20.90 26.14 0.60
N GLU A 212 20.88 25.91 1.92
CA GLU A 212 20.82 24.60 2.54
C GLU A 212 19.51 23.88 2.17
N ALA A 213 18.34 24.53 2.26
CA ALA A 213 17.09 23.88 1.86
C ALA A 213 17.02 23.59 0.37
N LYS A 214 17.54 24.49 -0.48
CA LYS A 214 17.65 24.27 -1.94
C LYS A 214 18.52 23.07 -2.27
N GLN A 215 19.63 22.87 -1.55
CA GLN A 215 20.49 21.69 -1.70
C GLN A 215 19.71 20.38 -1.50
N TRP A 216 18.74 20.38 -0.58
CA TRP A 216 17.93 19.21 -0.23
C TRP A 216 16.50 19.24 -0.80
N GLU A 217 16.24 20.11 -1.79
CA GLU A 217 14.92 20.18 -2.43
C GLU A 217 14.64 18.90 -3.24
N GLY A 218 13.42 18.37 -3.13
CA GLY A 218 13.04 17.11 -3.75
C GLY A 218 13.57 15.85 -3.04
N TRP A 219 14.44 15.98 -2.04
CA TRP A 219 14.90 14.84 -1.24
C TRP A 219 13.83 14.40 -0.24
N GLY A 220 13.68 13.08 -0.10
CA GLY A 220 12.76 12.43 0.83
C GLY A 220 13.44 11.32 1.62
N THR A 221 12.77 10.82 2.66
CA THR A 221 13.29 9.78 3.56
C THR A 221 12.78 8.37 3.25
N ALA A 222 11.87 8.24 2.29
CA ALA A 222 11.12 7.02 2.05
C ALA A 222 10.44 7.01 0.67
N LEU A 223 10.32 5.83 0.07
CA LEU A 223 9.54 5.59 -1.13
C LEU A 223 8.03 5.57 -0.84
N LYS A 224 7.21 5.89 -1.85
CA LYS A 224 5.76 5.67 -1.76
C LYS A 224 5.48 4.16 -1.78
N PRO A 225 4.75 3.59 -0.80
CA PRO A 225 4.21 2.23 -0.92
C PRO A 225 3.31 2.12 -2.14
N ALA A 226 3.56 1.11 -2.98
CA ALA A 226 2.75 0.77 -4.16
C ALA A 226 2.38 -0.73 -4.17
N HIS A 227 2.56 -1.38 -3.02
CA HIS A 227 2.16 -2.74 -2.80
C HIS A 227 1.80 -2.98 -1.33
N GLU A 228 0.98 -3.99 -1.11
CA GLU A 228 0.57 -4.47 0.20
C GLU A 228 0.79 -5.98 0.26
N PRO A 229 1.74 -6.44 1.07
CA PRO A 229 1.99 -7.85 1.26
C PRO A 229 0.98 -8.45 2.26
N VAL A 230 0.56 -9.68 2.00
CA VAL A 230 -0.31 -10.48 2.87
C VAL A 230 0.45 -11.76 3.22
N VAL A 231 0.55 -12.05 4.52
CA VAL A 231 1.10 -13.31 5.00
C VAL A 231 0.05 -14.39 4.76
N MET A 232 0.39 -15.42 3.98
CA MET A 232 -0.42 -16.63 3.86
C MET A 232 0.23 -17.73 4.68
N ALA A 233 -0.40 -18.10 5.78
CA ALA A 233 0.09 -19.10 6.70
C ALA A 233 -0.95 -20.20 6.93
N ARG A 234 -0.51 -21.34 7.45
CA ARG A 234 -1.38 -22.48 7.73
C ARG A 234 -1.00 -23.12 9.06
N LYS A 235 -1.99 -23.46 9.86
CA LYS A 235 -1.76 -24.32 11.04
C LYS A 235 -1.27 -25.70 10.54
N PRO A 236 -0.25 -26.32 11.16
CA PRO A 236 0.19 -27.66 10.77
C PRO A 236 -0.97 -28.65 10.68
N VAL A 237 -0.88 -29.57 9.72
CA VAL A 237 -1.87 -30.64 9.56
C VAL A 237 -1.62 -31.77 10.56
N GLU A 238 -2.67 -32.48 10.96
CA GLU A 238 -2.55 -33.73 11.72
C GLU A 238 -2.41 -34.91 10.76
N GLY A 239 -1.27 -35.62 10.82
CA GLY A 239 -1.01 -36.76 9.92
C GLY A 239 -0.75 -36.31 8.49
N THR A 240 -1.35 -36.99 7.52
CA THR A 240 -1.29 -36.61 6.11
C THR A 240 -2.31 -35.53 5.77
N VAL A 241 -2.07 -34.76 4.69
CA VAL A 241 -3.03 -33.75 4.21
C VAL A 241 -4.41 -34.37 3.93
N ALA A 242 -4.45 -35.57 3.34
CA ALA A 242 -5.70 -36.26 3.03
C ALA A 242 -6.49 -36.61 4.30
N GLU A 243 -5.82 -37.18 5.32
CA GLU A 243 -6.45 -37.50 6.60
C GLU A 243 -6.98 -36.24 7.29
N ASN A 244 -6.19 -35.16 7.30
CA ASN A 244 -6.59 -33.89 7.90
C ASN A 244 -7.82 -33.30 7.21
N VAL A 245 -7.86 -33.31 5.88
CA VAL A 245 -9.01 -32.82 5.10
C VAL A 245 -10.25 -33.65 5.40
N LEU A 246 -10.14 -34.98 5.43
CA LEU A 246 -11.27 -35.85 5.74
C LEU A 246 -11.79 -35.68 7.18
N LYS A 247 -10.88 -35.41 8.13
CA LYS A 247 -11.23 -35.25 9.55
C LYS A 247 -11.76 -33.87 9.89
N HIS A 248 -11.14 -32.81 9.38
CA HIS A 248 -11.37 -31.43 9.83
C HIS A 248 -12.00 -30.53 8.76
N GLY A 249 -12.00 -30.95 7.49
CA GLY A 249 -12.45 -30.13 6.36
C GLY A 249 -11.46 -29.04 5.93
N THR A 250 -10.26 -29.03 6.52
CA THR A 250 -9.23 -28.00 6.35
C THR A 250 -7.90 -28.60 5.86
N GLY A 251 -7.00 -27.76 5.33
CA GLY A 251 -5.67 -28.17 4.87
C GLY A 251 -5.39 -27.91 3.39
N GLY A 252 -6.45 -27.83 2.57
CA GLY A 252 -6.38 -27.50 1.15
C GLY A 252 -6.84 -26.08 0.83
N ILE A 253 -6.55 -25.64 -0.40
CA ILE A 253 -7.09 -24.43 -1.02
C ILE A 253 -7.73 -24.83 -2.35
N ASN A 254 -8.88 -24.24 -2.67
CA ASN A 254 -9.63 -24.61 -3.88
C ASN A 254 -9.06 -23.89 -5.12
N ILE A 255 -7.96 -24.43 -5.64
CA ILE A 255 -7.25 -23.85 -6.78
C ILE A 255 -8.14 -23.81 -8.03
N ASP A 256 -9.01 -24.81 -8.22
CA ASP A 256 -9.86 -24.96 -9.42
C ASP A 256 -10.94 -23.88 -9.49
N GLU A 257 -11.58 -23.55 -8.37
CA GLU A 257 -12.54 -22.43 -8.30
C GLU A 257 -11.85 -21.06 -8.37
N CYS A 258 -10.55 -20.98 -8.11
CA CYS A 258 -9.77 -19.75 -8.19
C CYS A 258 -9.00 -19.60 -9.50
N ARG A 259 -9.32 -20.39 -10.54
CA ARG A 259 -8.69 -20.24 -11.85
C ARG A 259 -8.99 -18.89 -12.48
N ILE A 260 -7.99 -18.31 -13.13
CA ILE A 260 -8.13 -17.06 -13.90
C ILE A 260 -8.63 -17.43 -15.29
N PRO A 261 -9.81 -16.93 -15.74
CA PRO A 261 -10.39 -17.27 -17.02
C PRO A 261 -9.48 -16.93 -18.21
N LEU A 262 -9.64 -17.66 -19.32
CA LEU A 262 -8.86 -17.45 -20.54
C LEU A 262 -9.43 -16.34 -21.46
N GLU A 263 -10.59 -15.74 -21.15
CA GLU A 263 -11.23 -14.64 -21.92
C GLU A 263 -11.10 -14.74 -23.47
N GLY A 264 -11.47 -15.90 -24.03
CA GLY A 264 -11.43 -16.14 -25.48
C GLY A 264 -10.06 -16.55 -26.05
N GLU A 265 -9.04 -16.66 -25.19
CA GLU A 265 -7.73 -17.18 -25.56
C GLU A 265 -7.74 -18.73 -25.56
N PRO A 266 -7.11 -19.38 -26.55
CA PRO A 266 -6.91 -20.82 -26.50
C PRO A 266 -5.97 -21.18 -25.35
N PRO A 267 -6.17 -22.32 -24.66
CA PRO A 267 -5.27 -22.74 -23.60
C PRO A 267 -3.82 -22.85 -24.14
N PRO A 268 -2.81 -22.36 -23.39
CA PRO A 268 -1.41 -22.56 -23.73
C PRO A 268 -1.11 -24.04 -23.98
N SER A 269 -0.71 -24.37 -25.21
CA SER A 269 -0.20 -25.70 -25.53
C SER A 269 1.26 -25.77 -25.08
N GLY A 270 1.58 -26.74 -24.23
CA GLY A 270 2.96 -27.03 -23.85
C GLY A 270 3.79 -27.44 -25.06
N SER A 271 5.10 -27.20 -25.00
CA SER A 271 6.04 -27.71 -25.98
C SER A 271 6.14 -29.25 -25.91
N ALA A 272 6.25 -29.88 -27.08
CA ALA A 272 6.36 -31.34 -27.19
C ALA A 272 7.59 -31.87 -26.42
N LYS A 273 7.41 -32.89 -25.57
CA LYS A 273 8.55 -33.65 -25.01
C LYS A 273 9.06 -34.64 -26.07
N ARG A 274 10.36 -34.63 -26.36
CA ARG A 274 11.01 -35.73 -27.11
C ARG A 274 11.04 -36.97 -26.22
N VAL A 275 10.63 -38.11 -26.75
CA VAL A 275 10.72 -39.39 -26.03
C VAL A 275 12.17 -39.87 -26.07
N TYR A 276 12.69 -40.27 -24.91
CA TYR A 276 13.99 -40.92 -24.78
C TYR A 276 13.78 -42.43 -24.86
N LYS A 277 14.30 -43.09 -25.90
CA LYS A 277 14.41 -44.56 -25.96
C LYS A 277 15.84 -44.93 -26.31
N SER A 278 16.41 -45.86 -25.54
CA SER A 278 17.70 -46.52 -25.84
C SER A 278 18.84 -45.56 -26.26
N ASN A 279 19.15 -44.55 -25.44
CA ASN A 279 20.28 -43.64 -25.62
C ASN A 279 20.36 -42.85 -26.96
N GLN A 280 19.28 -42.76 -27.73
CA GLN A 280 19.19 -41.90 -28.91
C GLN A 280 17.90 -41.07 -28.91
N TYR A 281 17.97 -39.85 -29.43
CA TYR A 281 16.77 -39.03 -29.69
C TYR A 281 16.08 -39.54 -30.95
N THR A 282 14.82 -39.95 -30.85
CA THR A 282 13.99 -40.32 -32.01
C THR A 282 13.37 -39.08 -32.67
N GLU A 283 13.13 -39.13 -33.98
CA GLU A 283 12.37 -38.08 -34.71
C GLU A 283 10.87 -38.08 -34.35
N ASP A 284 10.38 -39.16 -33.75
CA ASP A 284 9.01 -39.29 -33.27
C ASP A 284 8.71 -38.29 -32.16
N LYS A 285 7.91 -37.27 -32.50
CA LYS A 285 7.26 -36.37 -31.55
C LYS A 285 5.89 -36.96 -31.21
N THR A 286 5.72 -37.47 -30.00
CA THR A 286 4.38 -37.65 -29.46
C THR A 286 3.86 -36.27 -29.03
N TYR A 287 2.81 -35.79 -29.71
CA TYR A 287 2.00 -34.70 -29.21
C TYR A 287 1.21 -35.25 -28.02
N GLY A 288 1.81 -35.20 -26.83
CA GLY A 288 1.03 -35.32 -25.61
C GLY A 288 0.02 -34.17 -25.60
N ASP A 289 -1.18 -34.43 -25.09
CA ASP A 289 -2.20 -33.42 -24.78
C ASP A 289 -1.74 -32.58 -23.57
N ASN A 290 -0.50 -32.05 -23.65
CA ASN A 290 0.16 -31.24 -22.64
C ASN A 290 -0.43 -29.83 -22.71
N LYS A 291 -1.73 -29.69 -22.51
CA LYS A 291 -2.30 -28.44 -22.04
C LYS A 291 -1.70 -28.20 -20.66
N THR A 292 -0.70 -27.31 -20.56
CA THR A 292 -0.13 -26.90 -19.26
C THR A 292 -1.13 -26.09 -18.46
N THR A 293 -2.16 -25.60 -19.12
CA THR A 293 -3.26 -24.85 -18.55
C THR A 293 -4.56 -25.55 -18.92
N PRO A 294 -5.35 -26.03 -17.94
CA PRO A 294 -6.66 -26.60 -18.20
C PRO A 294 -7.59 -25.61 -18.93
N GLU A 295 -8.59 -26.12 -19.64
CA GLU A 295 -9.65 -25.28 -20.23
C GLU A 295 -10.39 -24.45 -19.16
N SER A 296 -10.36 -24.89 -17.90
CA SER A 296 -10.93 -24.17 -16.76
C SER A 296 -10.19 -22.88 -16.37
N GLY A 297 -9.01 -22.61 -16.95
CA GLY A 297 -8.28 -21.36 -16.75
C GLY A 297 -6.87 -21.53 -16.17
N ARG A 298 -6.20 -20.39 -15.95
CA ARG A 298 -4.84 -20.28 -15.42
C ARG A 298 -4.82 -20.48 -13.91
N PHE A 299 -3.78 -21.13 -13.41
CA PHE A 299 -3.55 -21.26 -11.98
C PHE A 299 -3.45 -19.87 -11.32
N PRO A 300 -4.06 -19.67 -10.14
CA PRO A 300 -3.94 -18.40 -9.41
C PRO A 300 -2.48 -18.17 -9.00
N ALA A 301 -2.03 -16.93 -9.16
CA ALA A 301 -0.71 -16.49 -8.71
C ALA A 301 -0.80 -15.83 -7.34
N ASN A 302 0.32 -15.78 -6.62
CA ASN A 302 0.48 -15.02 -5.38
C ASN A 302 0.64 -13.50 -5.61
N VAL A 303 0.19 -12.99 -6.76
CA VAL A 303 0.21 -11.57 -7.11
C VAL A 303 -1.17 -11.17 -7.63
N MET A 304 -1.69 -10.06 -7.12
CA MET A 304 -2.93 -9.43 -7.56
C MET A 304 -2.73 -7.92 -7.78
N HIS A 305 -3.57 -7.30 -8.59
CA HIS A 305 -3.45 -5.88 -8.92
C HIS A 305 -4.78 -5.11 -8.92
N ASP A 306 -4.76 -3.81 -8.66
CA ASP A 306 -5.97 -2.95 -8.68
C ASP A 306 -6.53 -2.64 -10.08
N GLY A 307 -5.78 -2.98 -11.14
CA GLY A 307 -6.17 -2.71 -12.53
C GLY A 307 -5.98 -1.26 -12.96
N SER A 308 -5.32 -0.45 -12.13
CA SER A 308 -4.95 0.92 -12.49
C SER A 308 -4.02 0.92 -13.69
N GLU A 309 -4.15 1.92 -14.57
CA GLU A 309 -3.31 2.02 -15.77
C GLU A 309 -1.82 2.01 -15.45
N VAL A 310 -1.42 2.63 -14.34
CA VAL A 310 -0.02 2.68 -13.90
C VAL A 310 0.48 1.26 -13.65
N VAL A 311 -0.25 0.44 -12.89
CA VAL A 311 0.15 -0.93 -12.61
C VAL A 311 0.08 -1.81 -13.86
N VAL A 312 -0.96 -1.68 -14.67
CA VAL A 312 -1.12 -2.48 -15.91
C VAL A 312 -0.01 -2.19 -16.94
N LYS A 313 0.51 -0.95 -16.98
CA LYS A 313 1.63 -0.55 -17.86
C LYS A 313 2.98 -1.15 -17.45
N GLU A 314 3.15 -1.53 -16.18
CA GLU A 314 4.37 -2.21 -15.73
C GLU A 314 4.43 -3.67 -16.23
N PHE A 315 3.29 -4.26 -16.57
CA PHE A 315 3.26 -5.60 -17.17
C PHE A 315 3.55 -5.52 -18.68
N PRO A 316 4.40 -6.42 -19.20
CA PRO A 316 4.76 -6.41 -20.61
C PRO A 316 3.53 -6.60 -21.49
N TYR A 317 3.49 -5.85 -22.59
CA TYR A 317 2.47 -6.02 -23.61
C TYR A 317 2.91 -7.11 -24.58
N ASN A 318 2.20 -8.23 -24.58
CA ASN A 318 2.51 -9.34 -25.46
C ASN A 318 1.66 -9.27 -26.72
N LYS A 319 2.32 -9.28 -27.87
CA LYS A 319 1.74 -9.64 -29.17
C LYS A 319 2.34 -10.98 -29.56
N SER A 320 1.62 -12.08 -29.36
CA SER A 320 2.06 -13.37 -29.90
C SER A 320 1.39 -13.57 -31.26
N THR A 321 2.18 -13.61 -32.32
CA THR A 321 1.73 -14.05 -33.64
C THR A 321 2.06 -15.53 -33.76
N ARG A 322 1.05 -16.40 -33.65
CA ARG A 322 1.27 -17.84 -33.90
C ARG A 322 1.45 -18.06 -35.40
N HIS A 323 2.65 -18.47 -35.82
CA HIS A 323 2.87 -19.03 -37.15
C HIS A 323 2.39 -20.49 -37.15
N MET A 324 1.36 -20.81 -37.93
CA MET A 324 0.94 -22.19 -38.13
C MET A 324 1.87 -22.85 -39.14
N SER A 325 2.58 -23.92 -38.75
CA SER A 325 3.28 -24.79 -39.70
C SER A 325 2.23 -25.68 -40.38
N TYR A 326 2.00 -25.49 -41.68
CA TYR A 326 1.12 -26.35 -42.47
C TYR A 326 1.51 -27.83 -42.32
N LYS A 327 0.54 -28.69 -41.99
CA LYS A 327 0.68 -30.13 -42.25
C LYS A 327 0.44 -30.36 -43.75
N ARG A 328 1.44 -30.86 -44.46
CA ARG A 328 1.26 -31.44 -45.80
C ARG A 328 0.43 -32.72 -45.67
N SER A 329 -0.89 -32.63 -45.83
CA SER A 329 -1.72 -33.81 -46.12
C SER A 329 -1.80 -33.96 -47.63
N GLY A 330 -1.38 -35.13 -48.14
CA GLY A 330 -1.29 -35.42 -49.57
C GLY A 330 -2.60 -35.19 -50.33
N GLY A 331 -2.65 -34.08 -51.06
CA GLY A 331 -3.63 -33.80 -52.11
C GLY A 331 -2.90 -33.57 -53.43
N ASP A 332 -3.61 -33.84 -54.54
CA ASP A 332 -3.06 -33.79 -55.89
C ASP A 332 -2.53 -32.39 -56.26
N PHE A 333 -1.42 -32.38 -57.02
CA PHE A 333 -0.78 -31.18 -57.54
C PHE A 333 -1.43 -30.75 -58.85
N ILE A 334 -1.78 -29.47 -58.99
CA ILE A 334 -2.10 -28.87 -60.29
C ILE A 334 -0.88 -28.00 -60.68
N ASP A 335 -0.28 -28.26 -61.83
CA ASP A 335 0.91 -27.57 -62.35
C ASP A 335 2.11 -27.50 -61.37
N GLY A 336 2.32 -28.56 -60.59
CA GLY A 336 3.44 -28.65 -59.65
C GLY A 336 3.31 -27.76 -58.40
N ILE A 337 2.19 -27.06 -58.24
CA ILE A 337 1.86 -26.26 -57.07
C ILE A 337 0.80 -27.02 -56.26
N PRO A 338 0.99 -27.24 -54.94
CA PRO A 338 -0.01 -27.90 -54.11
C PRO A 338 -1.31 -27.09 -54.09
N ASN A 339 -2.43 -27.73 -54.42
CA ASN A 339 -3.75 -27.12 -54.26
C ASN A 339 -4.04 -27.00 -52.74
N GLN A 340 -4.35 -25.80 -52.24
CA GLN A 340 -4.73 -25.57 -50.85
C GLN A 340 -6.09 -24.89 -50.79
N GLU A 341 -6.99 -25.40 -49.95
CA GLU A 341 -8.13 -24.61 -49.49
C GLU A 341 -7.61 -23.53 -48.52
N GLU A 342 -7.80 -22.25 -48.90
CA GLU A 342 -7.51 -21.11 -48.04
C GLU A 342 -8.42 -21.13 -46.81
N ASN A 343 -7.91 -21.56 -45.66
CA ASN A 343 -8.47 -21.21 -44.35
C ASN A 343 -7.39 -21.29 -43.27
N SER A 344 -6.43 -20.35 -43.29
CA SER A 344 -5.52 -20.13 -42.17
C SER A 344 -6.03 -18.97 -41.30
N TRP A 345 -6.66 -19.28 -40.17
CA TRP A 345 -6.98 -18.26 -39.16
C TRP A 345 -5.77 -18.04 -38.25
N PHE A 346 -5.19 -16.84 -38.32
CA PHE A 346 -4.22 -16.38 -37.33
C PHE A 346 -4.96 -16.09 -36.02
N VAL A 347 -4.64 -16.83 -34.95
CA VAL A 347 -5.00 -16.40 -33.59
C VAL A 347 -3.80 -15.64 -33.03
N SER A 348 -3.87 -14.32 -33.10
CA SER A 348 -2.96 -13.44 -32.38
C SER A 348 -3.49 -13.21 -30.96
N GLU A 349 -2.73 -13.62 -29.95
CA GLU A 349 -3.02 -13.18 -28.58
C GLU A 349 -2.35 -11.81 -28.38
N GLU A 350 -3.16 -10.78 -28.13
CA GLU A 350 -2.70 -9.40 -27.92
C GLU A 350 -3.24 -8.87 -26.58
N GLY A 351 -2.36 -8.33 -25.73
CA GLY A 351 -2.75 -7.70 -24.47
C GLY A 351 -1.63 -7.61 -23.44
N SER A 352 -1.87 -6.86 -22.36
CA SER A 352 -0.95 -6.82 -21.21
C SER A 352 -0.90 -8.17 -20.49
N ALA A 353 0.27 -8.55 -19.98
CA ALA A 353 0.45 -9.73 -19.13
C ALA A 353 -0.27 -9.61 -17.77
N ALA A 354 -0.76 -8.41 -17.41
CA ALA A 354 -1.59 -8.18 -16.23
C ALA A 354 -2.80 -9.13 -16.18
N ARG A 355 -3.36 -9.52 -17.35
CA ARG A 355 -4.50 -10.45 -17.47
C ARG A 355 -4.25 -11.85 -16.90
N PHE A 356 -2.99 -12.21 -16.64
CA PHE A 356 -2.64 -13.48 -16.02
C PHE A 356 -2.71 -13.45 -14.49
N PHE A 357 -3.00 -12.29 -13.90
CA PHE A 357 -3.06 -12.07 -12.47
C PHE A 357 -4.49 -11.68 -12.06
N TYR A 358 -4.85 -11.99 -10.82
CA TYR A 358 -6.16 -11.64 -10.32
C TYR A 358 -6.30 -10.12 -10.15
N CYS A 359 -7.42 -9.58 -10.63
CA CYS A 359 -7.77 -8.17 -10.50
C CYS A 359 -9.09 -8.05 -9.73
N PRO A 360 -9.08 -7.73 -8.42
CA PRO A 360 -10.30 -7.51 -7.65
C PRO A 360 -11.06 -6.27 -8.16
N LYS A 361 -11.99 -6.46 -9.09
CA LYS A 361 -12.91 -5.43 -9.57
C LYS A 361 -14.10 -5.31 -8.61
N VAL A 362 -13.83 -4.93 -7.36
CA VAL A 362 -14.87 -4.83 -6.34
C VAL A 362 -15.73 -3.60 -6.62
N SER A 363 -17.02 -3.80 -6.88
CA SER A 363 -17.96 -2.72 -7.07
C SER A 363 -18.01 -1.81 -5.83
N LYS A 364 -18.43 -0.55 -5.99
CA LYS A 364 -18.61 0.34 -4.83
C LYS A 364 -19.62 -0.24 -3.84
N SER A 365 -20.65 -0.92 -4.34
CA SER A 365 -21.64 -1.65 -3.54
C SER A 365 -21.03 -2.79 -2.73
N GLU A 366 -20.12 -3.58 -3.30
CA GLU A 366 -19.44 -4.67 -2.57
C GLU A 366 -18.47 -4.13 -1.51
N ARG A 367 -17.75 -3.04 -1.81
CA ARG A 367 -16.87 -2.39 -0.83
C ARG A 367 -17.61 -1.86 0.39
N ASN A 368 -18.85 -1.42 0.21
CA ASN A 368 -19.67 -0.83 1.27
C ASN A 368 -20.58 -1.86 1.95
N ARG A 369 -20.60 -3.11 1.48
CA ARG A 369 -21.52 -4.14 2.00
C ARG A 369 -21.12 -4.52 3.43
N GLY A 370 -22.02 -4.31 4.39
CA GLY A 370 -21.78 -4.62 5.81
C GLY A 370 -21.03 -3.52 6.58
N LEU A 371 -20.82 -2.36 5.96
CA LEU A 371 -20.37 -1.12 6.62
C LEU A 371 -21.56 -0.20 6.97
N ASP A 372 -22.78 -0.71 6.96
CA ASP A 372 -24.01 0.08 7.15
C ASP A 372 -24.12 0.68 8.57
N ASP A 373 -23.37 0.14 9.53
CA ASP A 373 -23.33 0.55 10.94
C ASP A 373 -22.06 1.34 11.32
N PHE A 374 -21.25 1.78 10.35
CA PHE A 374 -20.00 2.53 10.56
C PHE A 374 -20.07 3.99 10.14
#